data_AF-A0A4Q3XJY4-F1
#
_entry.id   AF-A0A4Q3XJY4-F1
#
_cell.length_a   1.000
_cell.length_b   1.000
_cell.length_c   1.000
_cell.angle_alpha   90.00
_cell.angle_beta   90.00
_cell.angle_gamma   90.00
#
_symmetry.space_group_name_H-M   'P 1'
#
loop_
_entity.id
_entity.type
_entity.pdbx_description
1 polymer ?
#
loop_
_entity_poly.entity_id
_entity_poly.type
_entity_poly.pdbx_seq_one_letter_code
_entity_poly.pdbx_strand_id
1 'polypeptide(L)'
;MQFVLNGRTHTLDAETVRARVPGVPPDPIRMHWVEIDGRRWPPKQAFRVATGITDEPFISHFAVRLFWRLGFQTSPLPNINRPVIKPHDLGPDSTRDEDGIGAAAFEILDRFLSTESLTAKIARYEATIDGADAAAAEQVLEASGFDGDLVDSALIVRERVGMLDTLIHAAVIMQVLPIILGPGEVVSKRPSLGAGNDPGRVFDLETNQRVAEFKLSSWKGADSMRQRGLFADVVGLSMDTTGRRREVYVVGALPVRFLTTSNRNAARTLSKAALKLRSPQGLTDQMTVAEYTRNAEVEVVDLTNLIPKLR
;
A
#
# COMPACT_ATOMS: atom_id res chain seq x y z
N MET A 1 -14.89 28.03 -3.58
CA MET A 1 -14.87 26.74 -4.30
C MET A 1 -16.26 26.11 -4.24
N GLN A 2 -16.70 25.51 -5.34
CA GLN A 2 -17.93 24.71 -5.41
C GLN A 2 -17.63 23.24 -5.10
N PHE A 3 -18.49 22.58 -4.32
CA PHE A 3 -18.36 21.15 -4.00
C PHE A 3 -19.74 20.48 -3.92
N VAL A 4 -19.76 19.16 -4.02
CA VAL A 4 -20.99 18.36 -3.88
C VAL A 4 -20.92 17.57 -2.58
N LEU A 5 -21.95 17.68 -1.75
CA LEU A 5 -22.17 16.88 -0.56
C LEU A 5 -23.56 16.26 -0.66
N ASN A 6 -23.67 14.93 -0.50
CA ASN A 6 -24.94 14.19 -0.57
C ASN A 6 -25.82 14.54 -1.78
N GLY A 7 -25.19 14.75 -2.96
CA GLY A 7 -25.88 15.09 -4.21
C GLY A 7 -26.33 16.55 -4.34
N ARG A 8 -26.10 17.39 -3.32
CA ARG A 8 -26.38 18.83 -3.33
C ARG A 8 -25.11 19.63 -3.56
N THR A 9 -25.25 20.73 -4.29
CA THR A 9 -24.12 21.60 -4.63
C THR A 9 -24.02 22.76 -3.66
N HIS A 10 -22.84 22.94 -3.07
CA HIS A 10 -22.54 23.97 -2.08
C HIS A 10 -21.34 24.81 -2.51
N THR A 11 -21.19 25.97 -1.88
CA THR A 11 -20.02 26.84 -2.07
C THR A 11 -19.41 27.21 -0.73
N LEU A 12 -18.07 27.20 -0.68
CA LEU A 12 -17.28 27.63 0.47
C LEU A 12 -15.97 28.23 -0.02
N ASP A 13 -15.56 29.35 0.55
CA ASP A 13 -14.26 29.99 0.31
C ASP A 13 -13.46 30.16 1.62
N ALA A 14 -12.18 30.48 1.48
CA ALA A 14 -11.27 30.59 2.62
C ALA A 14 -11.59 31.77 3.54
N GLU A 15 -12.15 32.86 3.00
CA GLU A 15 -12.55 34.04 3.78
C GLU A 15 -13.72 33.71 4.71
N THR A 16 -14.73 33.00 4.20
CA THR A 16 -15.87 32.49 4.98
C THR A 16 -15.41 31.57 6.11
N VAL A 17 -14.44 30.69 5.84
CA VAL A 17 -13.87 29.79 6.87
C VAL A 17 -13.19 30.61 7.97
N ARG A 18 -12.31 31.55 7.62
CA ARG A 18 -11.60 32.42 8.60
C ARG A 18 -12.56 33.32 9.38
N ALA A 19 -13.65 33.77 8.78
CA ALA A 19 -14.63 34.61 9.45
C ALA A 19 -15.49 33.83 10.48
N ARG A 20 -15.90 32.61 10.14
CA ARG A 20 -16.89 31.85 10.92
C ARG A 20 -16.28 30.93 11.96
N VAL A 21 -15.20 30.23 11.60
CA VAL A 21 -14.67 29.16 12.45
C VAL A 21 -14.11 29.70 13.77
N PRO A 22 -13.28 30.75 13.83
CA PRO A 22 -12.72 31.26 15.08
C PRO A 22 -13.73 31.66 16.17
N GLY A 23 -15.01 31.87 15.82
CA GLY A 23 -16.07 32.24 16.76
C GLY A 23 -16.53 31.11 17.69
N VAL A 24 -16.01 29.89 17.54
CA VAL A 24 -16.38 28.71 18.34
C VAL A 24 -15.12 28.18 19.08
N PRO A 25 -15.24 27.53 20.25
CA PRO A 25 -14.11 26.78 20.81
C PRO A 25 -13.89 25.46 20.05
N PRO A 26 -12.64 25.08 19.71
CA PRO A 26 -12.38 23.80 19.07
C PRO A 26 -12.63 22.64 20.04
N ASP A 27 -13.30 21.60 19.52
CA ASP A 27 -13.44 20.32 20.22
C ASP A 27 -12.09 19.58 20.28
N PRO A 28 -11.94 18.56 21.14
CA PRO A 28 -10.73 17.75 21.19
C PRO A 28 -10.41 17.11 19.83
N ILE A 29 -9.18 17.34 19.35
CA ILE A 29 -8.67 16.77 18.10
C ILE A 29 -8.29 15.32 18.36
N ARG A 30 -8.88 14.39 17.60
CA ARG A 30 -8.58 12.95 17.70
C ARG A 30 -7.55 12.48 16.68
N MET A 31 -7.83 12.67 15.39
CA MET A 31 -7.00 12.14 14.30
C MET A 31 -6.65 13.22 13.26
N HIS A 32 -7.67 13.89 12.72
CA HIS A 32 -7.48 14.89 11.69
C HIS A 32 -7.59 16.29 12.25
N TRP A 33 -6.88 17.22 11.62
CA TRP A 33 -6.92 18.64 11.96
C TRP A 33 -6.83 19.53 10.72
N VAL A 34 -7.37 20.73 10.84
CA VAL A 34 -7.12 21.87 9.94
C VAL A 34 -6.61 23.02 10.77
N GLU A 35 -5.56 23.69 10.30
CA GLU A 35 -5.06 24.91 10.92
C GLU A 35 -5.71 26.13 10.27
N ILE A 36 -6.37 26.94 11.10
CA ILE A 36 -7.05 28.18 10.70
C ILE A 36 -6.49 29.26 11.62
N ASP A 37 -5.78 30.23 11.03
CA ASP A 37 -5.17 31.38 11.70
C ASP A 37 -4.32 30.99 12.93
N GLY A 38 -3.47 29.97 12.77
CA GLY A 38 -2.53 29.52 13.80
C GLY A 38 -3.15 28.61 14.89
N ARG A 39 -4.42 28.23 14.77
CA ARG A 39 -5.09 27.31 15.68
C ARG A 39 -5.58 26.07 14.95
N ARG A 40 -5.35 24.89 15.53
CA ARG A 40 -5.84 23.61 14.98
C ARG A 40 -7.27 23.33 15.41
N TRP A 41 -8.04 22.77 14.48
CA TRP A 41 -9.46 22.44 14.63
C TRP A 41 -9.78 21.02 14.14
N PRO A 42 -10.71 20.30 14.77
CA PRO A 42 -11.34 19.12 14.18
C PRO A 42 -11.99 19.48 12.84
N PRO A 43 -11.64 18.83 11.71
CA PRO A 43 -12.11 19.21 10.38
C PRO A 43 -13.62 19.13 10.24
N LYS A 44 -14.26 18.13 10.87
CA LYS A 44 -15.73 18.01 10.89
C LYS A 44 -16.35 19.23 11.57
N GLN A 45 -15.86 19.61 12.74
CA GLN A 45 -16.35 20.77 13.47
C GLN A 45 -16.14 22.05 12.65
N ALA A 46 -14.92 22.30 12.19
CA ALA A 46 -14.61 23.48 11.37
C ALA A 46 -15.47 23.55 10.10
N PHE A 47 -15.70 22.41 9.44
CA PHE A 47 -16.54 22.35 8.24
C PHE A 47 -18.00 22.67 8.56
N ARG A 48 -18.57 22.08 9.64
CA ARG A 48 -19.94 22.39 10.08
C ARG A 48 -20.10 23.87 10.41
N VAL A 49 -19.15 24.46 11.13
CA VAL A 49 -19.18 25.90 11.48
C VAL A 49 -19.04 26.78 10.24
N ALA A 50 -18.13 26.44 9.32
CA ALA A 50 -17.92 27.24 8.11
C ALA A 50 -19.14 27.20 7.17
N THR A 51 -19.78 26.04 7.04
CA THR A 51 -20.86 25.80 6.08
C THR A 51 -22.26 26.02 6.65
N GLY A 52 -22.44 25.92 7.97
CA GLY A 52 -23.74 25.89 8.63
C GLY A 52 -24.49 24.56 8.45
N ILE A 53 -23.86 23.54 7.86
CA ILE A 53 -24.48 22.22 7.63
C ILE A 53 -24.26 21.38 8.90
N THR A 54 -25.31 21.16 9.69
CA THR A 54 -25.21 20.45 10.98
C THR A 54 -25.59 18.98 10.89
N ASP A 55 -26.55 18.64 10.02
CA ASP A 55 -27.27 17.36 10.09
C ASP A 55 -26.83 16.37 9.00
N GLU A 56 -26.03 16.80 8.02
CA GLU A 56 -25.63 15.91 6.93
C GLU A 56 -24.40 15.04 7.32
N PRO A 57 -24.45 13.71 7.15
CA PRO A 57 -23.32 12.85 7.44
C PRO A 57 -22.22 13.00 6.38
N PHE A 58 -20.97 13.12 6.83
CA PHE A 58 -19.79 13.10 5.97
C PHE A 58 -18.54 12.61 6.72
N ILE A 59 -17.57 12.08 5.97
CA ILE A 59 -16.31 11.57 6.51
C ILE A 59 -15.31 12.70 6.79
N SER A 60 -14.41 12.52 7.75
CA SER A 60 -13.47 13.57 8.16
C SER A 60 -12.54 13.97 7.01
N HIS A 61 -12.13 13.00 6.18
CA HIS A 61 -11.34 13.22 4.97
C HIS A 61 -11.97 14.17 3.95
N PHE A 62 -13.31 14.22 3.86
CA PHE A 62 -14.00 15.13 2.96
C PHE A 62 -13.71 16.58 3.36
N ALA A 63 -13.89 16.90 4.65
CA ALA A 63 -13.59 18.22 5.21
C ALA A 63 -12.10 18.57 5.06
N VAL A 64 -11.20 17.64 5.41
CA VAL A 64 -9.75 17.83 5.27
C VAL A 64 -9.37 18.16 3.83
N ARG A 65 -9.88 17.39 2.85
CA ARG A 65 -9.60 17.63 1.42
C ARG A 65 -10.12 18.97 0.95
N LEU A 66 -11.30 19.37 1.43
CA LEU A 66 -11.88 20.65 1.09
C LEU A 66 -11.03 21.81 1.64
N PHE A 67 -10.60 21.74 2.90
CA PHE A 67 -9.74 22.74 3.51
C PHE A 67 -8.37 22.82 2.85
N TRP A 68 -7.76 21.68 2.51
CA TRP A 68 -6.53 21.64 1.74
C TRP A 68 -6.67 22.34 0.37
N ARG A 69 -7.77 22.08 -0.36
CA ARG A 69 -8.07 22.75 -1.64
C ARG A 69 -8.36 24.25 -1.49
N LEU A 70 -8.80 24.68 -0.31
CA LEU A 70 -8.97 26.10 0.05
C LEU A 70 -7.65 26.77 0.51
N GLY A 71 -6.54 26.01 0.57
CA GLY A 71 -5.22 26.53 0.90
C GLY A 71 -4.89 26.51 2.40
N PHE A 72 -5.68 25.81 3.23
CA PHE A 72 -5.35 25.63 4.64
C PHE A 72 -4.35 24.49 4.84
N GLN A 73 -3.52 24.60 5.88
CA GLN A 73 -2.71 23.48 6.33
C GLN A 73 -3.60 22.46 7.04
N THR A 74 -3.36 21.17 6.78
CA THR A 74 -4.17 20.10 7.35
C THR A 74 -3.30 18.92 7.75
N SER A 75 -3.86 18.01 8.56
CA SER A 75 -3.31 16.66 8.73
C SER A 75 -3.16 15.96 7.36
N PRO A 76 -2.16 15.08 7.17
CA PRO A 76 -1.99 14.31 5.95
C PRO A 76 -3.26 13.54 5.55
N LEU A 77 -3.54 13.48 4.25
CA LEU A 77 -4.60 12.67 3.67
C LEU A 77 -4.02 11.35 3.14
N PRO A 78 -4.69 10.19 3.36
CA PRO A 78 -4.38 8.98 2.61
C PRO A 78 -4.49 9.26 1.11
N ASN A 79 -3.49 8.86 0.34
CA ASN A 79 -3.50 8.85 -1.13
C ASN A 79 -3.49 10.21 -1.88
N ILE A 80 -3.06 11.32 -1.28
CA ILE A 80 -2.58 12.44 -2.10
C ILE A 80 -1.17 12.09 -2.55
N ASN A 81 -0.97 11.91 -3.86
CA ASN A 81 0.33 11.70 -4.52
C ASN A 81 1.46 12.40 -3.75
N ARG A 82 2.17 11.65 -2.90
CA ARG A 82 3.38 12.18 -2.26
C ARG A 82 4.38 12.38 -3.40
N PRO A 83 4.88 13.62 -3.62
CA PRO A 83 5.99 13.80 -4.54
C PRO A 83 7.14 12.89 -4.09
N VAL A 84 7.86 12.33 -5.04
CA VAL A 84 9.08 11.54 -4.80
C VAL A 84 10.02 12.40 -3.95
N ILE A 85 10.16 12.05 -2.67
CA ILE A 85 11.00 12.81 -1.74
C ILE A 85 12.45 12.58 -2.15
N LYS A 86 13.13 13.65 -2.58
CA LYS A 86 14.58 13.60 -2.81
C LYS A 86 15.27 13.49 -1.44
N PRO A 87 16.33 12.68 -1.29
CA PRO A 87 16.96 12.42 0.01
C PRO A 87 17.42 13.67 0.78
N HIS A 88 17.62 14.80 0.08
CA HIS A 88 18.09 16.06 0.63
C HIS A 88 16.99 16.91 1.29
N ASP A 89 15.70 16.59 1.09
CA ASP A 89 14.58 17.43 1.55
C ASP A 89 13.94 16.94 2.87
N LEU A 90 14.48 15.89 3.50
CA LEU A 90 13.98 15.39 4.79
C LEU A 90 14.56 16.19 5.96
N GLY A 91 13.82 17.22 6.39
CA GLY A 91 14.03 17.85 7.69
C GLY A 91 13.59 16.93 8.84
N PRO A 92 14.17 17.04 10.04
CA PRO A 92 13.93 16.14 11.17
C PRO A 92 12.52 16.24 11.81
N ASP A 93 11.63 17.09 11.31
CA ASP A 93 10.42 17.53 12.03
C ASP A 93 9.08 16.99 11.48
N SER A 94 9.08 16.23 10.38
CA SER A 94 7.84 15.74 9.74
C SER A 94 7.29 14.43 10.30
N THR A 95 7.97 13.79 11.27
CA THR A 95 7.65 12.42 11.72
C THR A 95 6.75 12.34 12.96
N ARG A 96 6.74 13.37 13.82
CA ARG A 96 6.07 13.28 15.13
C ARG A 96 4.54 13.30 15.07
N ASP A 97 3.95 14.01 14.11
CA ASP A 97 2.48 14.09 13.97
C ASP A 97 1.88 12.84 13.28
N GLU A 98 2.68 12.04 12.54
CA GLU A 98 2.20 10.83 11.84
C GLU A 98 2.06 9.63 12.79
N ASP A 99 2.89 9.50 13.82
CA ASP A 99 2.88 8.34 14.71
C ASP A 99 1.61 8.25 15.57
N GLY A 100 1.09 9.38 16.05
CA GLY A 100 -0.14 9.43 16.86
C GLY A 100 -1.41 9.04 16.09
N ILE A 101 -1.49 9.41 14.80
CA ILE A 101 -2.65 9.13 13.95
C ILE A 101 -2.79 7.62 13.68
N GLY A 102 -1.67 6.93 13.47
CA GLY A 102 -1.67 5.49 13.22
C GLY A 102 -2.11 4.65 14.41
N ALA A 103 -1.60 4.99 15.60
CA ALA A 103 -1.96 4.32 16.84
C ALA A 103 -3.45 4.48 17.15
N ALA A 104 -3.97 5.72 17.05
CA ALA A 104 -5.39 6.01 17.27
C ALA A 104 -6.30 5.26 16.27
N ALA A 105 -5.92 5.21 14.99
CA ALA A 105 -6.68 4.47 13.98
C ALA A 105 -6.70 2.95 14.27
N PHE A 106 -5.58 2.39 14.71
CA PHE A 106 -5.51 0.98 15.09
C PHE A 106 -6.38 0.68 16.32
N GLU A 107 -6.37 1.54 17.34
CA GLU A 107 -7.23 1.41 18.52
C GLU A 107 -8.73 1.47 18.18
N ILE A 108 -9.14 2.33 17.24
CA ILE A 108 -10.53 2.41 16.79
C ILE A 108 -10.96 1.10 16.12
N LEU A 109 -10.13 0.56 15.23
CA LEU A 109 -10.41 -0.72 14.55
C LEU A 109 -10.41 -1.89 15.52
N ASP A 110 -9.42 -1.98 16.41
CA ASP A 110 -9.32 -3.05 17.39
C ASP A 110 -10.53 -3.04 18.33
N ARG A 111 -10.93 -1.87 18.82
CA ARG A 111 -12.17 -1.71 19.60
C ARG A 111 -13.40 -2.16 18.80
N PHE A 112 -13.51 -1.79 17.53
CA PHE A 112 -14.64 -2.21 16.71
C PHE A 112 -14.67 -3.72 16.47
N LEU A 113 -13.51 -4.35 16.24
CA LEU A 113 -13.41 -5.77 15.93
C LEU A 113 -13.48 -6.68 17.18
N SER A 114 -13.18 -6.14 18.36
CA SER A 114 -13.12 -6.91 19.61
C SER A 114 -14.48 -7.12 20.31
N THR A 115 -15.49 -6.30 20.03
CA THR A 115 -16.79 -6.42 20.74
C THR A 115 -17.63 -7.61 20.28
N GLU A 116 -17.57 -7.96 19.00
CA GLU A 116 -18.33 -9.04 18.38
C GLU A 116 -17.67 -9.39 17.04
N SER A 117 -17.78 -10.65 16.61
CA SER A 117 -17.22 -11.06 15.31
C SER A 117 -17.79 -10.22 14.17
N LEU A 118 -16.93 -9.78 13.25
CA LEU A 118 -17.33 -8.94 12.12
C LEU A 118 -18.46 -9.59 11.29
N THR A 119 -18.38 -10.90 11.06
CA THR A 119 -19.38 -11.64 10.30
C THR A 119 -20.76 -11.58 10.96
N ALA A 120 -20.85 -11.74 12.29
CA ALA A 120 -22.11 -11.65 13.02
C ALA A 120 -22.69 -10.22 12.99
N LYS A 121 -21.83 -9.20 13.16
CA LYS A 121 -22.23 -7.79 13.02
C LYS A 121 -22.83 -7.53 11.64
N ILE A 122 -22.12 -7.92 10.57
CA ILE A 122 -22.57 -7.71 9.19
C ILE A 122 -23.92 -8.39 8.96
N ALA A 123 -24.06 -9.67 9.32
CA ALA A 123 -25.32 -10.39 9.14
C ALA A 123 -26.50 -9.75 9.87
N ARG A 124 -26.29 -9.22 11.08
CA ARG A 124 -27.33 -8.50 11.83
C ARG A 124 -27.78 -7.24 11.10
N TYR A 125 -26.85 -6.44 10.60
CA TYR A 125 -27.20 -5.20 9.90
C TYR A 125 -27.78 -5.46 8.51
N GLU A 126 -27.33 -6.51 7.81
CA GLU A 126 -27.97 -6.98 6.57
C GLU A 126 -29.44 -7.32 6.80
N ALA A 127 -29.77 -8.05 7.88
CA ALA A 127 -31.15 -8.36 8.23
C ALA A 127 -31.95 -7.11 8.67
N THR A 128 -31.31 -6.14 9.31
CA THR A 128 -31.98 -4.93 9.82
C THR A 128 -32.26 -3.92 8.70
N ILE A 129 -31.39 -3.86 7.69
CA ILE A 129 -31.51 -2.91 6.58
C ILE A 129 -32.40 -3.43 5.45
N ASP A 130 -32.71 -4.72 5.44
CA ASP A 130 -33.63 -5.30 4.46
C ASP A 130 -35.02 -4.64 4.55
N GLY A 131 -35.44 -4.02 3.45
CA GLY A 131 -36.69 -3.25 3.38
C GLY A 131 -36.67 -1.88 4.07
N ALA A 132 -35.53 -1.40 4.58
CA ALA A 132 -35.42 -0.08 5.20
C ALA A 132 -35.53 1.06 4.17
N ASP A 133 -36.22 2.13 4.54
CA ASP A 133 -36.16 3.41 3.84
C ASP A 133 -34.95 4.25 4.27
N ALA A 134 -34.79 5.46 3.71
CA ALA A 134 -33.64 6.32 4.00
C ALA A 134 -33.53 6.71 5.49
N ALA A 135 -34.66 6.96 6.17
CA ALA A 135 -34.66 7.35 7.56
C ALA A 135 -34.32 6.16 8.48
N ALA A 136 -34.85 4.98 8.16
CA ALA A 136 -34.51 3.75 8.86
C ALA A 136 -33.03 3.38 8.65
N ALA A 137 -32.50 3.54 7.44
CA ALA A 137 -31.08 3.29 7.15
C ALA A 137 -30.15 4.25 7.91
N GLU A 138 -30.55 5.51 8.09
CA GLU A 138 -29.79 6.50 8.88
C GLU A 138 -29.74 6.11 10.37
N GLN A 139 -30.86 5.67 10.94
CA GLN A 139 -30.89 5.17 12.32
C GLN A 139 -30.02 3.92 12.52
N VAL A 140 -30.03 3.01 11.54
CA VAL A 140 -29.15 1.82 11.56
C VAL A 140 -27.69 2.25 11.51
N LEU A 141 -27.33 3.22 10.66
CA LEU A 141 -25.97 3.75 10.57
C LEU A 141 -25.50 4.32 11.92
N GLU A 142 -26.30 5.17 12.56
CA GLU A 142 -26.00 5.76 13.87
C GLU A 142 -25.78 4.70 14.97
N ALA A 143 -26.62 3.66 14.99
CA ALA A 143 -26.50 2.58 15.96
C ALA A 143 -25.35 1.60 15.65
N SER A 144 -24.86 1.59 14.41
CA SER A 144 -24.00 0.51 13.93
C SER A 144 -22.52 0.63 14.32
N GLY A 145 -22.06 1.86 14.55
CA GLY A 145 -20.65 2.19 14.65
C GLY A 145 -19.90 2.16 13.30
N PHE A 146 -20.57 1.96 12.16
CA PHE A 146 -19.99 2.12 10.82
C PHE A 146 -19.90 3.59 10.40
N ASP A 147 -19.45 4.45 11.32
CA ASP A 147 -19.30 5.86 11.04
C ASP A 147 -18.09 6.15 10.14
N GLY A 148 -17.99 7.40 9.71
CA GLY A 148 -16.88 7.84 8.88
C GLY A 148 -15.50 7.69 9.54
N ASP A 149 -15.42 7.74 10.87
CA ASP A 149 -14.14 7.64 11.58
C ASP A 149 -13.63 6.18 11.57
N LEU A 150 -14.54 5.19 11.60
CA LEU A 150 -14.19 3.78 11.40
C LEU A 150 -13.62 3.53 9.99
N VAL A 151 -14.29 4.05 8.96
CA VAL A 151 -13.85 3.92 7.56
C VAL A 151 -12.49 4.59 7.36
N ASP A 152 -12.32 5.79 7.90
CA ASP A 152 -11.09 6.56 7.82
C ASP A 152 -9.94 5.80 8.51
N SER A 153 -10.19 5.23 9.69
CA SER A 153 -9.23 4.39 10.42
C SER A 153 -8.85 3.13 9.65
N ALA A 154 -9.83 2.46 9.02
CA ALA A 154 -9.60 1.26 8.20
C ALA A 154 -8.70 1.56 7.01
N LEU A 155 -8.88 2.71 6.35
CA LEU A 155 -8.05 3.13 5.22
C LEU A 155 -6.62 3.45 5.67
N ILE A 156 -6.45 4.17 6.78
CA ILE A 156 -5.13 4.49 7.35
C ILE A 156 -4.37 3.21 7.70
N VAL A 157 -5.01 2.28 8.42
CA VAL A 157 -4.37 1.01 8.80
C VAL A 157 -4.08 0.15 7.57
N ARG A 158 -4.99 0.09 6.59
CA ARG A 158 -4.74 -0.62 5.33
C ARG A 158 -3.52 -0.06 4.59
N GLU A 159 -3.36 1.26 4.52
CA GLU A 159 -2.19 1.89 3.91
C GLU A 159 -0.91 1.50 4.67
N ARG A 160 -0.90 1.60 6.00
CA ARG A 160 0.25 1.20 6.84
C ARG A 160 0.60 -0.28 6.70
N VAL A 161 -0.40 -1.16 6.69
CA VAL A 161 -0.21 -2.60 6.46
C VAL A 161 0.36 -2.84 5.06
N GLY A 162 -0.10 -2.10 4.04
CA GLY A 162 0.51 -2.15 2.71
C GLY A 162 1.96 -1.67 2.68
N MET A 163 2.32 -0.69 3.50
CA MET A 163 3.72 -0.25 3.66
C MET A 163 4.59 -1.31 4.33
N LEU A 164 4.03 -2.21 5.16
CA LEU A 164 4.79 -3.31 5.75
C LEU A 164 5.35 -4.25 4.68
N ASP A 165 4.63 -4.49 3.58
CA ASP A 165 5.17 -5.30 2.47
C ASP A 165 6.43 -4.65 1.87
N THR A 166 6.41 -3.32 1.71
CA THR A 166 7.56 -2.55 1.19
C THR A 166 8.72 -2.54 2.19
N LEU A 167 8.41 -2.37 3.48
CA LEU A 167 9.39 -2.43 4.58
C LEU A 167 10.06 -3.80 4.65
N ILE A 168 9.28 -4.88 4.65
CA ILE A 168 9.79 -6.25 4.67
C ILE A 168 10.69 -6.49 3.46
N HIS A 169 10.28 -6.05 2.27
CA HIS A 169 11.07 -6.14 1.06
C HIS A 169 12.43 -5.44 1.20
N ALA A 170 12.44 -4.16 1.57
CA ALA A 170 13.66 -3.40 1.77
C ALA A 170 14.55 -4.00 2.87
N ALA A 171 13.96 -4.39 4.01
CA ALA A 171 14.67 -4.93 5.14
C ALA A 171 15.33 -6.28 4.83
N VAL A 172 14.66 -7.16 4.06
CA VAL A 172 15.25 -8.43 3.64
C VAL A 172 16.41 -8.20 2.68
N ILE A 173 16.25 -7.36 1.66
CA ILE A 173 17.36 -7.03 0.74
C ILE A 173 18.57 -6.53 1.53
N MET A 174 18.37 -5.56 2.43
CA MET A 174 19.46 -4.99 3.23
C MET A 174 20.14 -6.01 4.15
N GLN A 175 19.40 -7.00 4.68
CA GLN A 175 19.97 -8.08 5.49
C GLN A 175 20.71 -9.13 4.64
N VAL A 176 20.25 -9.38 3.42
CA VAL A 176 20.85 -10.37 2.50
C VAL A 176 22.13 -9.84 1.86
N LEU A 177 22.20 -8.55 1.53
CA LEU A 177 23.36 -7.93 0.86
C LEU A 177 24.73 -8.28 1.48
N PRO A 178 24.98 -8.11 2.79
CA PRO A 178 26.28 -8.44 3.38
C PRO A 178 26.63 -9.94 3.33
N ILE A 179 25.64 -10.81 3.12
CA ILE A 179 25.83 -12.26 3.02
C ILE A 179 26.17 -12.66 1.59
N ILE A 180 25.52 -12.04 0.60
CA ILE A 180 25.62 -12.46 -0.79
C ILE A 180 26.73 -11.74 -1.56
N LEU A 181 27.10 -10.52 -1.20
CA LEU A 181 28.13 -9.76 -1.92
C LEU A 181 29.49 -10.44 -1.79
N GLY A 182 30.06 -10.84 -2.93
CA GLY A 182 31.39 -11.44 -2.97
C GLY A 182 32.51 -10.40 -2.82
N PRO A 183 33.77 -10.86 -2.65
CA PRO A 183 34.93 -9.97 -2.65
C PRO A 183 34.99 -9.11 -3.94
N GLY A 184 35.08 -7.79 -3.78
CA GLY A 184 35.13 -6.84 -4.90
C GLY A 184 33.81 -6.65 -5.64
N GLU A 185 32.72 -7.24 -5.15
CA GLU A 185 31.38 -6.99 -5.68
C GLU A 185 30.82 -5.68 -5.14
N VAL A 186 30.35 -4.82 -6.04
CA VAL A 186 29.82 -3.50 -5.73
C VAL A 186 28.44 -3.32 -6.33
N VAL A 187 27.53 -2.73 -5.55
CA VAL A 187 26.20 -2.34 -6.01
C VAL A 187 26.36 -1.25 -7.08
N SER A 188 25.92 -1.55 -8.31
CA SER A 188 26.15 -0.71 -9.49
C SER A 188 24.98 0.24 -9.76
N LYS A 189 23.78 -0.09 -9.28
CA LYS A 189 22.61 0.79 -9.25
C LYS A 189 21.93 0.75 -7.89
N ARG A 190 21.25 1.85 -7.53
CA ARG A 190 20.50 1.95 -6.28
C ARG A 190 19.47 0.80 -6.18
N PRO A 191 19.51 -0.04 -5.13
CA PRO A 191 18.56 -1.14 -4.97
C PRO A 191 17.11 -0.68 -4.83
N SER A 192 16.16 -1.56 -5.19
CA SER A 192 14.71 -1.30 -5.10
C SER A 192 14.20 -1.38 -3.66
N LEU A 193 14.54 -0.38 -2.83
CA LEU A 193 14.15 -0.34 -1.41
C LEU A 193 12.83 0.41 -1.16
N GLY A 194 11.97 0.53 -2.15
CA GLY A 194 10.64 1.17 -2.01
C GLY A 194 10.58 2.70 -2.03
N ALA A 195 11.72 3.40 -2.10
CA ALA A 195 11.79 4.87 -2.09
C ALA A 195 11.48 5.55 -3.46
N GLY A 196 10.59 4.94 -4.27
CA GLY A 196 10.19 5.44 -5.59
C GLY A 196 10.75 4.66 -6.78
N ASN A 197 10.12 4.85 -7.95
CA ASN A 197 10.49 4.20 -9.20
C ASN A 197 11.59 4.99 -9.92
N ASP A 198 12.77 4.38 -10.04
CA ASP A 198 13.82 4.82 -10.97
C ASP A 198 13.55 4.13 -12.32
N PRO A 199 13.26 4.88 -13.41
CA PRO A 199 12.98 4.28 -14.73
C PRO A 199 14.15 3.45 -15.30
N GLY A 200 15.39 3.70 -14.84
CA GLY A 200 16.58 2.95 -15.23
C GLY A 200 16.83 1.69 -14.40
N ARG A 201 16.03 1.44 -13.36
CA ARG A 201 16.10 0.26 -12.51
C ARG A 201 15.27 -0.85 -13.12
N VAL A 202 15.95 -1.91 -13.56
CA VAL A 202 15.31 -3.06 -14.21
C VAL A 202 15.05 -4.19 -13.23
N PHE A 203 15.97 -4.38 -12.26
CA PHE A 203 15.96 -5.44 -11.27
C PHE A 203 15.96 -4.88 -9.84
N ASP A 204 15.57 -5.69 -8.85
CA ASP A 204 15.61 -5.30 -7.44
C ASP A 204 17.04 -5.03 -6.95
N LEU A 205 18.02 -5.82 -7.45
CA LEU A 205 19.44 -5.66 -7.17
C LEU A 205 20.26 -5.75 -8.47
N GLU A 206 21.15 -4.77 -8.67
CA GLU A 206 22.16 -4.81 -9.71
C GLU A 206 23.54 -4.51 -9.11
N THR A 207 24.50 -5.40 -9.37
CA THR A 207 25.91 -5.22 -9.01
C THR A 207 26.77 -5.28 -10.27
N ASN A 208 28.08 -5.15 -10.11
CA ASN A 208 29.05 -5.46 -11.17
C ASN A 208 29.16 -6.97 -11.49
N GLN A 209 28.58 -7.85 -10.67
CA GLN A 209 28.68 -9.31 -10.85
C GLN A 209 27.33 -10.04 -10.95
N ARG A 210 26.22 -9.44 -10.52
CA ARG A 210 24.90 -10.08 -10.52
C ARG A 210 23.75 -9.12 -10.82
N VAL A 211 22.64 -9.72 -11.25
CA VAL A 211 21.29 -9.15 -11.27
C VAL A 211 20.36 -10.08 -10.50
N ALA A 212 19.48 -9.51 -9.68
CA ALA A 212 18.58 -10.32 -8.88
C ALA A 212 17.20 -9.71 -8.65
N GLU A 213 16.22 -10.61 -8.50
CA GLU A 213 14.82 -10.32 -8.14
C GLU A 213 14.46 -10.96 -6.79
N PHE A 214 13.70 -10.27 -5.94
CA PHE A 214 13.33 -10.74 -4.60
C PHE A 214 11.81 -10.96 -4.48
N LYS A 215 11.39 -12.22 -4.34
CA LYS A 215 9.99 -12.61 -4.13
C LYS A 215 9.72 -13.13 -2.72
N LEU A 216 9.26 -12.22 -1.86
CA LEU A 216 9.06 -12.50 -0.43
C LEU A 216 7.67 -13.00 -0.06
N SER A 217 6.76 -13.14 -1.03
CA SER A 217 5.41 -13.60 -0.73
C SER A 217 5.39 -15.05 -0.27
N SER A 218 4.77 -15.32 0.87
CA SER A 218 4.48 -16.69 1.33
C SER A 218 3.42 -17.36 0.43
N TRP A 219 3.63 -18.63 0.10
CA TRP A 219 2.75 -19.43 -0.77
C TRP A 219 2.00 -20.47 0.06
N LYS A 220 0.72 -20.69 -0.27
CA LYS A 220 -0.18 -21.66 0.39
C LYS A 220 -0.59 -22.82 -0.52
N GLY A 221 -0.11 -22.86 -1.77
CA GLY A 221 -0.32 -23.94 -2.74
C GLY A 221 -1.29 -23.59 -3.87
N ALA A 222 -2.25 -22.68 -3.64
CA ALA A 222 -3.21 -22.19 -4.64
C ALA A 222 -2.78 -20.82 -5.25
N ASP A 223 -1.50 -20.68 -5.59
CA ASP A 223 -0.87 -19.38 -5.86
C ASP A 223 -0.69 -19.05 -7.35
N SER A 224 -1.68 -19.38 -8.19
CA SER A 224 -1.57 -19.25 -9.66
C SER A 224 -1.15 -17.84 -10.13
N MET A 225 -1.59 -16.77 -9.46
CA MET A 225 -1.17 -15.41 -9.78
C MET A 225 0.29 -15.15 -9.40
N ARG A 226 0.73 -15.62 -8.22
CA ARG A 226 2.11 -15.46 -7.75
C ARG A 226 3.09 -16.27 -8.60
N GLN A 227 2.69 -17.47 -9.01
CA GLN A 227 3.44 -18.33 -9.94
C GLN A 227 3.70 -17.63 -11.27
N ARG A 228 2.67 -16.98 -11.85
CA ARG A 228 2.84 -16.20 -13.09
C ARG A 228 3.79 -15.03 -12.90
N GLY A 229 3.64 -14.28 -11.80
CA GLY A 229 4.52 -13.16 -11.48
C GLY A 229 5.97 -13.61 -11.32
N LEU A 230 6.22 -14.62 -10.47
CA LEU A 230 7.56 -15.16 -10.24
C LEU A 230 8.21 -15.67 -11.53
N PHE A 231 7.46 -16.38 -12.39
CA PHE A 231 8.01 -16.84 -13.65
C PHE A 231 8.30 -15.70 -14.63
N ALA A 232 7.48 -14.63 -14.63
CA ALA A 232 7.77 -13.43 -15.40
C ALA A 232 9.06 -12.74 -14.91
N ASP A 233 9.33 -12.74 -13.61
CA ASP A 233 10.56 -12.21 -13.02
C ASP A 233 11.79 -13.02 -13.49
N VAL A 234 11.69 -14.37 -13.50
CA VAL A 234 12.73 -15.26 -14.07
C VAL A 234 12.99 -14.97 -15.55
N VAL A 235 11.93 -14.78 -16.35
CA VAL A 235 12.09 -14.39 -17.75
C VAL A 235 12.74 -13.01 -17.88
N GLY A 236 12.38 -12.05 -17.02
CA GLY A 236 13.03 -10.74 -16.96
C GLY A 236 14.54 -10.85 -16.71
N LEU A 237 14.94 -11.66 -15.73
CA LEU A 237 16.35 -11.95 -15.44
C LEU A 237 17.07 -12.59 -16.64
N SER A 238 16.41 -13.52 -17.34
CA SER A 238 17.00 -14.20 -18.51
C SER A 238 17.34 -13.26 -19.67
N MET A 239 16.73 -12.07 -19.71
CA MET A 239 17.01 -11.05 -20.72
C MET A 239 18.29 -10.24 -20.45
N ASP A 240 18.90 -10.38 -19.28
CA ASP A 240 20.22 -9.79 -19.04
C ASP A 240 21.28 -10.55 -19.85
N THR A 241 21.94 -9.85 -20.77
CA THR A 241 22.97 -10.39 -21.66
C THR A 241 24.39 -9.98 -21.25
N THR A 242 24.54 -9.37 -20.07
CA THR A 242 25.81 -8.78 -19.62
C THR A 242 26.80 -9.80 -19.05
N GLY A 243 26.40 -11.07 -18.93
CA GLY A 243 27.20 -12.14 -18.33
C GLY A 243 27.22 -12.11 -16.80
N ARG A 244 26.45 -11.21 -16.17
CA ARG A 244 26.24 -11.19 -14.71
C ARG A 244 25.48 -12.45 -14.28
N ARG A 245 25.73 -12.91 -13.04
CA ARG A 245 24.91 -13.97 -12.43
C ARG A 245 23.46 -13.51 -12.35
N ARG A 246 22.53 -14.40 -12.69
CA ARG A 246 21.09 -14.14 -12.68
C ARG A 246 20.49 -14.95 -11.54
N GLU A 247 19.98 -14.27 -10.53
CA GLU A 247 19.54 -14.91 -9.29
C GLU A 247 18.10 -14.49 -8.96
N VAL A 248 17.26 -15.44 -8.58
CA VAL A 248 15.93 -15.17 -8.03
C VAL A 248 15.86 -15.66 -6.60
N TYR A 249 15.56 -14.74 -5.69
CA TYR A 249 15.48 -15.01 -4.25
C TYR A 249 14.01 -15.20 -3.87
N VAL A 250 13.69 -16.35 -3.29
CA VAL A 250 12.32 -16.73 -2.93
C VAL A 250 12.25 -17.18 -1.47
N VAL A 251 11.06 -17.15 -0.87
CA VAL A 251 10.86 -17.63 0.51
C VAL A 251 10.15 -18.99 0.49
N GLY A 252 10.87 -20.03 0.91
CA GLY A 252 10.33 -21.36 1.18
C GLY A 252 10.28 -22.30 -0.03
N ALA A 253 9.97 -23.57 0.27
CA ALA A 253 10.12 -24.68 -0.68
C ALA A 253 9.13 -24.67 -1.85
N LEU A 254 7.96 -24.02 -1.73
CA LEU A 254 6.93 -24.04 -2.78
C LEU A 254 7.35 -23.26 -4.03
N PRO A 255 7.80 -21.98 -3.93
CA PRO A 255 8.42 -21.27 -5.05
C PRO A 255 9.63 -22.01 -5.65
N VAL A 256 10.50 -22.57 -4.80
CA VAL A 256 11.69 -23.33 -5.25
C VAL A 256 11.27 -24.50 -6.12
N ARG A 257 10.36 -25.36 -5.65
CA ARG A 257 9.84 -26.50 -6.42
C ARG A 257 9.12 -26.05 -7.69
N PHE A 258 8.38 -24.95 -7.63
CA PHE A 258 7.73 -24.40 -8.82
C PHE A 258 8.75 -24.06 -9.91
N LEU A 259 9.86 -23.42 -9.57
CA LEU A 259 10.88 -23.02 -10.54
C LEU A 259 11.82 -24.15 -10.95
N THR A 260 12.04 -25.15 -10.09
CA THR A 260 13.08 -26.18 -10.33
C THR A 260 12.53 -27.54 -10.77
N THR A 261 11.27 -27.84 -10.45
CA THR A 261 10.68 -29.18 -10.72
C THR A 261 9.31 -29.15 -11.39
N SER A 262 8.69 -27.98 -11.60
CA SER A 262 7.34 -27.93 -12.16
C SER A 262 7.30 -28.34 -13.63
N ASN A 263 6.34 -29.23 -13.96
CA ASN A 263 5.97 -29.58 -15.32
C ASN A 263 4.95 -28.62 -15.95
N ARG A 264 4.63 -27.49 -15.29
CA ARG A 264 3.74 -26.49 -15.86
C ARG A 264 4.35 -25.92 -17.12
N ASN A 265 3.52 -25.75 -18.14
CA ASN A 265 3.92 -25.16 -19.40
C ASN A 265 4.32 -23.68 -19.24
N ALA A 266 5.53 -23.34 -19.69
CA ALA A 266 6.11 -22.01 -19.55
C ALA A 266 5.33 -20.96 -20.37
N ALA A 267 5.06 -21.22 -21.65
CA ALA A 267 4.32 -20.29 -22.53
C ALA A 267 2.92 -19.98 -21.99
N ARG A 268 2.18 -21.00 -21.52
CA ARG A 268 0.87 -20.81 -20.87
C ARG A 268 0.96 -20.00 -19.58
N THR A 269 2.03 -20.19 -18.81
CA THR A 269 2.27 -19.41 -17.59
C THR A 269 2.47 -17.92 -17.90
N LEU A 270 3.10 -17.60 -19.04
CA LEU A 270 3.34 -16.22 -19.49
C LEU A 270 2.19 -15.58 -20.26
N SER A 271 1.11 -16.30 -20.56
CA SER A 271 -0.01 -15.83 -21.39
C SER A 271 -0.60 -14.46 -20.99
N LYS A 272 -0.53 -14.12 -19.70
CA LYS A 272 -1.01 -12.83 -19.13
C LYS A 272 0.11 -11.86 -18.74
N ALA A 273 1.37 -12.19 -18.98
CA ALA A 273 2.50 -11.30 -18.72
C ALA A 273 2.52 -10.10 -19.69
N ALA A 274 3.39 -9.13 -19.44
CA ALA A 274 3.67 -8.05 -20.38
C ALA A 274 4.14 -8.62 -21.73
N LEU A 275 3.76 -7.99 -22.85
CA LEU A 275 4.04 -8.50 -24.21
C LEU A 275 5.51 -8.84 -24.43
N LYS A 276 6.42 -7.98 -23.94
CA LYS A 276 7.87 -8.20 -24.04
C LYS A 276 8.35 -9.51 -23.43
N LEU A 277 7.65 -10.03 -22.40
CA LEU A 277 8.02 -11.24 -21.67
C LEU A 277 7.33 -12.51 -22.20
N ARG A 278 6.41 -12.41 -23.18
CA ARG A 278 5.61 -13.58 -23.62
C ARG A 278 6.37 -14.51 -24.57
N SER A 279 7.38 -13.97 -25.26
CA SER A 279 8.15 -14.70 -26.27
C SER A 279 9.64 -14.45 -26.07
N PRO A 280 10.22 -14.81 -24.91
CA PRO A 280 11.64 -14.67 -24.69
C PRO A 280 12.42 -15.66 -25.57
N GLN A 281 13.68 -15.32 -25.85
CA GLN A 281 14.55 -16.17 -26.65
C GLN A 281 14.71 -17.55 -25.99
N GLY A 282 14.62 -18.61 -26.79
CA GLY A 282 14.78 -19.99 -26.32
C GLY A 282 13.53 -20.65 -25.73
N LEU A 283 12.42 -19.92 -25.56
CA LEU A 283 11.15 -20.52 -25.14
C LEU A 283 10.51 -21.31 -26.29
N THR A 284 10.03 -22.52 -25.99
CA THR A 284 9.23 -23.34 -26.91
C THR A 284 7.87 -23.66 -26.32
N ASP A 285 6.90 -24.00 -27.18
CA ASP A 285 5.52 -24.26 -26.76
C ASP A 285 5.34 -25.47 -25.84
N GLN A 286 6.31 -26.39 -25.81
CA GLN A 286 6.27 -27.59 -24.96
C GLN A 286 7.14 -27.46 -23.71
N MET A 287 7.95 -26.39 -23.61
CA MET A 287 8.87 -26.21 -22.50
C MET A 287 8.12 -26.01 -21.18
N THR A 288 8.61 -26.67 -20.14
CA THR A 288 8.14 -26.48 -18.78
C THR A 288 8.80 -25.28 -18.11
N VAL A 289 8.21 -24.77 -17.03
CA VAL A 289 8.79 -23.73 -16.18
C VAL A 289 10.18 -24.15 -15.67
N ALA A 290 10.33 -25.40 -15.26
CA ALA A 290 11.59 -25.92 -14.74
C ALA A 290 12.69 -26.02 -15.81
N GLU A 291 12.34 -26.49 -17.01
CA GLU A 291 13.28 -26.53 -18.14
C GLU A 291 13.70 -25.13 -18.56
N TYR A 292 12.76 -24.19 -18.68
CA TYR A 292 13.10 -22.81 -19.03
C TYR A 292 14.02 -22.17 -17.99
N THR A 293 13.69 -22.28 -16.70
CA THR A 293 14.50 -21.68 -15.62
C THR A 293 15.93 -22.20 -15.64
N ARG A 294 16.11 -23.51 -15.88
CA ARG A 294 17.43 -24.14 -16.01
C ARG A 294 18.17 -23.65 -17.25
N ASN A 295 17.51 -23.63 -18.41
CA ASN A 295 18.11 -23.21 -19.68
C ASN A 295 18.48 -21.72 -19.69
N ALA A 296 17.73 -20.92 -18.94
CA ALA A 296 18.00 -19.51 -18.71
C ALA A 296 19.14 -19.28 -17.71
N GLU A 297 19.69 -20.34 -17.11
CA GLU A 297 20.75 -20.31 -16.08
C GLU A 297 20.44 -19.31 -14.96
N VAL A 298 19.18 -19.27 -14.52
CA VAL A 298 18.75 -18.47 -13.38
C VAL A 298 18.87 -19.30 -12.11
N GLU A 299 19.73 -18.88 -11.19
CA GLU A 299 19.90 -19.52 -9.90
C GLU A 299 18.71 -19.21 -8.98
N VAL A 300 18.12 -20.25 -8.39
CA VAL A 300 16.99 -20.12 -7.48
C VAL A 300 17.50 -20.27 -6.04
N VAL A 301 17.43 -19.19 -5.26
CA VAL A 301 17.93 -19.15 -3.89
C VAL A 301 16.76 -19.09 -2.90
N ASP A 302 16.69 -20.07 -1.99
CA ASP A 302 15.75 -20.03 -0.87
C ASP A 302 16.33 -19.15 0.25
N LEU A 303 15.69 -18.00 0.48
CA LEU A 303 16.07 -17.02 1.48
C LEU A 303 16.01 -17.58 2.90
N THR A 304 15.24 -18.64 3.16
CA THR A 304 15.20 -19.28 4.48
C THR A 304 16.54 -19.92 4.86
N ASN A 305 17.41 -20.22 3.89
CA ASN A 305 18.77 -20.69 4.14
C ASN A 305 19.73 -19.57 4.57
N LEU A 306 19.44 -18.32 4.18
CA LEU A 306 20.26 -17.14 4.52
C LEU A 306 19.72 -16.41 5.75
N ILE A 307 18.40 -16.34 5.89
CA ILE A 307 17.68 -15.73 7.00
C ILE A 307 16.68 -16.76 7.55
N PRO A 308 17.09 -17.65 8.48
CA PRO A 308 16.26 -18.74 9.00
C PRO A 308 14.97 -18.30 9.71
N LYS A 309 14.82 -17.01 10.03
CA LYS A 309 13.61 -16.45 10.65
C LYS A 309 12.50 -16.14 9.64
N LEU A 310 12.77 -16.15 8.34
CA LEU A 310 11.76 -16.01 7.30
C LEU A 310 10.87 -17.27 7.26
N ARG A 311 9.55 -17.09 7.11
CA ARG A 311 8.55 -18.16 7.07
C ARG A 311 7.57 -17.95 5.92
#